data_AF-A0A2S2QI54-F1
#
_entry.id   AF-A0A2S2QI54-F1
#
_cell.length_a   1.000
_cell.length_b   1.000
_cell.length_c   1.000
_cell.angle_alpha   90.00
_cell.angle_beta   90.00
_cell.angle_gamma   90.00
#
_symmetry.space_group_name_H-M   'P 1'
#
loop_
_entity.id
_entity.type
_entity.pdbx_description
1 polymer ?
#
loop_
_entity_poly.entity_id
_entity_poly.type
_entity_poly.pdbx_seq_one_letter_code
_entity_poly.pdbx_strand_id
1 'polypeptide(L)'
;MSCTYTLESFQSLEEKIMLLQEALYTEDGNAILTVVIFLTNTLKKSIFHRILRDNPVAASHYVHYLYSKQCINELVDTLEMLGRTKDAMMMLFKFGCRNPQNCLQRFNVCANLADDQYDKQIISQLINLVGKYDMKCTQFASVVTLVSDKCKEHQNINSCRMLANEFNLSSKQLEATLLITFCQLQNWLHVDDMFVNKNWLGKDKLALSLPIGETVKLLHHNGAPSSSLTRYLKLIKDSDERLELAKKFNCHHIIIDDFSSKKDRRGLLVYKSMLQKQTESYFYADTILKSPVSINYFISHDFQY
;
A
#
# COMPACT_ATOMS: atom_id res chain seq x y z
N MET A 1 -12.97 54.09 13.73
CA MET A 1 -12.23 54.81 12.67
C MET A 1 -11.31 53.81 12.00
N SER A 2 -11.67 53.32 10.82
CA SER A 2 -10.79 52.44 10.03
C SER A 2 -9.82 53.32 9.26
N CYS A 3 -8.64 53.58 9.83
CA CYS A 3 -7.54 54.15 9.06
C CYS A 3 -7.12 53.11 8.02
N THR A 4 -7.57 53.30 6.79
CA THR A 4 -6.93 52.70 5.61
C THR A 4 -5.59 53.40 5.45
N TYR A 5 -4.55 52.84 6.05
CA TYR A 5 -3.18 53.31 5.85
C TYR A 5 -2.77 53.03 4.41
N THR A 6 -2.51 54.07 3.63
CA THR A 6 -2.05 53.94 2.25
C THR A 6 -0.56 53.61 2.25
N LEU A 7 -0.21 52.36 1.98
CA LEU A 7 1.19 51.88 1.95
C LEU A 7 2.00 52.44 0.75
N GLU A 8 1.32 53.15 -0.15
CA GLU A 8 1.88 53.76 -1.37
C GLU A 8 2.92 54.86 -1.09
N SER A 9 2.96 55.41 0.13
CA SER A 9 3.95 56.42 0.53
C SER A 9 5.35 55.85 0.74
N PHE A 10 5.49 54.53 0.94
CA PHE A 10 6.78 53.88 1.18
C PHE A 10 7.43 53.49 -0.17
N GLN A 11 8.34 54.33 -0.67
CA GLN A 11 8.91 54.19 -2.00
C GLN A 11 10.30 53.54 -1.97
N SER A 12 11.14 53.90 -0.99
CA SER A 12 12.51 53.40 -0.90
C SER A 12 12.56 51.95 -0.38
N LEU A 13 13.67 51.25 -0.65
CA LEU A 13 13.86 49.90 -0.11
C LEU A 13 13.99 49.92 1.42
N GLU A 14 14.65 50.94 1.99
CA GLU A 14 14.82 51.09 3.43
C GLU A 14 13.48 51.32 4.13
N GLU A 15 12.65 52.22 3.59
CA GLU A 15 11.29 52.48 4.06
C GLU A 15 10.43 51.21 4.08
N LYS A 16 10.53 50.42 3.02
CA LYS A 16 9.82 49.14 2.89
C LYS A 16 10.30 48.08 3.89
N ILE A 17 11.59 48.03 4.19
CA ILE A 17 12.14 47.13 5.21
C ILE A 17 11.70 47.58 6.61
N MET A 18 11.76 48.88 6.89
CA MET A 18 11.27 49.44 8.17
C MET A 18 9.79 49.11 8.38
N LEU A 19 8.95 49.32 7.35
CA LEU A 19 7.53 48.99 7.40
C LEU A 19 7.29 47.51 7.73
N LEU A 20 8.11 46.59 7.20
CA LEU A 20 8.03 45.18 7.54
C LEU A 20 8.42 44.91 8.99
N GLN A 21 9.48 45.55 9.50
CA GLN A 21 9.90 45.37 10.90
C GLN A 21 8.83 45.86 11.88
N GLU A 22 8.21 47.02 11.59
CA GLU A 22 7.10 47.53 12.39
C GLU A 22 5.89 46.58 12.36
N ALA A 23 5.55 46.04 11.19
CA ALA A 23 4.47 45.07 11.08
C ALA A 23 4.78 43.75 11.82
N LEU A 24 6.05 43.32 11.85
CA LEU A 24 6.47 42.16 12.63
C LEU A 24 6.38 42.44 14.14
N TYR A 25 6.67 43.66 14.58
CA TYR A 25 6.58 44.08 15.98
C TYR A 25 5.13 44.08 16.51
N THR A 26 4.13 44.31 15.66
CA THR A 26 2.72 44.27 16.10
C THR A 26 2.19 42.86 16.37
N GLU A 27 2.90 41.82 15.88
CA GLU A 27 2.46 40.41 15.91
C GLU A 27 1.06 40.15 15.28
N ASP A 28 0.51 41.12 14.55
CA ASP A 28 -0.76 40.98 13.83
C ASP A 28 -0.52 40.33 12.47
N GLY A 29 -0.95 39.06 12.34
CA GLY A 29 -0.79 38.30 11.11
C GLY A 29 -1.44 38.94 9.87
N ASN A 30 -2.51 39.73 10.04
CA ASN A 30 -3.11 40.47 8.92
C ASN A 30 -2.21 41.65 8.52
N ALA A 31 -1.70 42.41 9.48
CA ALA A 31 -0.79 43.51 9.21
C ALA A 31 0.49 43.03 8.51
N ILE A 32 1.10 41.95 9.02
CA ILE A 32 2.27 41.30 8.42
C ILE A 32 1.96 40.90 6.97
N LEU A 33 0.85 40.17 6.75
CA LEU A 33 0.50 39.70 5.42
C LEU A 33 0.22 40.85 4.44
N THR A 34 -0.46 41.91 4.88
CA THR A 34 -0.74 43.09 4.05
C THR A 34 0.56 43.76 3.60
N VAL A 35 1.52 43.96 4.50
CA VAL A 35 2.82 44.52 4.15
C VAL A 35 3.57 43.58 3.21
N VAL A 36 3.59 42.28 3.49
CA VAL A 36 4.28 41.29 2.64
C VAL A 36 3.72 41.29 1.21
N ILE A 37 2.40 41.33 1.03
CA ILE A 37 1.77 41.42 -0.30
C ILE A 37 2.17 42.72 -1.01
N PHE A 38 2.19 43.84 -0.29
CA PHE A 38 2.66 45.12 -0.84
C PHE A 38 4.13 45.03 -1.30
N LEU A 39 5.00 44.37 -0.54
CA LEU A 39 6.38 44.14 -0.93
C LEU A 39 6.49 43.24 -2.16
N THR A 40 5.70 42.17 -2.26
CA THR A 40 5.65 41.29 -3.45
C THR A 40 5.30 42.08 -4.71
N ASN A 41 4.35 43.01 -4.61
CA ASN A 41 3.86 43.76 -5.77
C ASN A 41 4.78 44.91 -6.20
N THR A 42 5.65 45.39 -5.31
CA THR A 42 6.45 46.60 -5.55
C THR A 42 7.96 46.38 -5.61
N LEU A 43 8.44 45.17 -5.31
CA LEU A 43 9.86 44.81 -5.36
C LEU A 43 10.14 43.77 -6.45
N LYS A 44 11.38 43.77 -6.93
CA LYS A 44 11.88 42.68 -7.79
C LYS A 44 11.89 41.37 -7.00
N LYS A 45 11.52 40.26 -7.64
CA LYS A 45 11.43 38.91 -7.04
C LYS A 45 12.68 38.53 -6.24
N SER A 46 13.89 38.82 -6.74
CA SER A 46 15.14 38.53 -6.05
C SER A 46 15.32 39.30 -4.74
N ILE A 47 14.94 40.58 -4.71
CA ILE A 47 15.01 41.42 -3.51
C ILE A 47 13.97 40.95 -2.51
N PHE A 48 12.74 40.73 -2.95
CA PHE A 48 11.65 40.23 -2.11
C PHE A 48 12.00 38.87 -1.48
N HIS A 49 12.55 37.94 -2.27
CA HIS A 49 13.00 36.64 -1.77
C HIS A 49 14.10 36.76 -0.71
N ARG A 50 15.07 37.68 -0.90
CA ARG A 50 16.09 37.95 0.11
C ARG A 50 15.46 38.44 1.42
N ILE A 51 14.52 39.39 1.34
CA ILE A 51 13.80 39.89 2.52
C ILE A 51 13.06 38.74 3.23
N LEU A 52 12.35 37.88 2.50
CA LEU A 52 11.65 36.74 3.11
C LEU A 52 12.60 35.74 3.77
N ARG A 53 13.76 35.47 3.15
CA ARG A 53 14.78 34.59 3.73
C ARG A 53 15.27 35.10 5.07
N ASP A 54 15.45 36.41 5.19
CA ASP A 54 15.93 37.05 6.43
C ASP A 54 14.81 37.21 7.48
N ASN A 55 13.54 37.00 7.10
CA ASN A 55 12.36 37.21 7.95
C ASN A 55 11.42 35.99 7.93
N PRO A 56 11.69 34.94 8.74
CA PRO A 56 10.97 33.66 8.66
C PRO A 56 9.49 33.75 9.03
N VAL A 57 9.09 34.67 9.91
CA VAL A 57 7.68 34.90 10.27
C VAL A 57 6.92 35.42 9.06
N ALA A 58 7.45 36.45 8.39
CA ALA A 58 6.88 36.99 7.15
C ALA A 58 6.80 35.93 6.05
N ALA A 59 7.85 35.11 5.90
CA ALA A 59 7.86 33.99 4.96
C ALA A 59 6.75 32.97 5.25
N SER A 60 6.51 32.64 6.52
CA SER A 60 5.43 31.73 6.93
C SER A 60 4.04 32.25 6.55
N HIS A 61 3.77 33.53 6.82
CA HIS A 61 2.51 34.18 6.41
C HIS A 61 2.34 34.16 4.89
N TYR A 62 3.41 34.43 4.14
CA TYR A 62 3.37 34.42 2.67
C TYR A 62 3.12 33.01 2.11
N VAL A 63 3.82 32.00 2.63
CA VAL A 63 3.62 30.59 2.24
C VAL A 63 2.18 30.16 2.52
N HIS A 64 1.63 30.51 3.68
CA HIS A 64 0.25 30.23 4.02
C HIS A 64 -0.74 30.92 3.06
N TYR A 65 -0.49 32.19 2.75
CA TYR A 65 -1.27 32.95 1.78
C TYR A 65 -1.27 32.28 0.40
N LEU A 66 -0.10 31.94 -0.15
CA LEU A 66 0.02 31.30 -1.46
C LEU A 66 -0.70 29.94 -1.49
N TYR A 67 -0.57 29.15 -0.41
CA TYR A 67 -1.30 27.89 -0.25
C TYR A 67 -2.82 28.11 -0.24
N SER A 68 -3.31 29.11 0.50
CA SER A 68 -4.73 29.44 0.58
C SER A 68 -5.31 29.88 -0.76
N LYS A 69 -4.53 30.63 -1.55
CA LYS A 69 -4.90 31.12 -2.89
C LYS A 69 -4.67 30.11 -4.01
N GLN A 70 -4.08 28.95 -3.71
CA GLN A 70 -3.73 27.92 -4.70
C GLN A 70 -2.74 28.40 -5.78
N CYS A 71 -1.89 29.39 -5.46
CA CYS A 71 -0.81 29.86 -6.32
C CYS A 71 0.38 28.90 -6.26
N ILE A 72 0.24 27.73 -6.89
CA ILE A 72 1.13 26.58 -6.64
C ILE A 72 2.56 26.83 -7.14
N ASN A 73 2.72 27.48 -8.30
CA ASN A 73 4.04 27.72 -8.87
C ASN A 73 4.84 28.68 -7.97
N GLU A 74 4.23 29.79 -7.57
CA GLU A 74 4.84 30.75 -6.65
C GLU A 74 5.10 30.12 -5.27
N LEU A 75 4.22 29.25 -4.79
CA LEU A 75 4.39 28.52 -3.54
C LEU A 75 5.63 27.61 -3.58
N VAL A 76 5.76 26.84 -4.65
CA VAL A 76 6.90 25.92 -4.88
C VAL A 76 8.20 26.72 -4.97
N ASP A 77 8.24 27.77 -5.80
CA ASP A 77 9.39 28.67 -5.93
C ASP A 77 9.81 29.28 -4.58
N THR A 78 8.82 29.70 -3.77
CA THR A 78 9.07 30.30 -2.46
C THR A 78 9.63 29.26 -1.50
N LEU A 79 9.06 28.05 -1.46
CA LEU A 79 9.54 26.97 -0.60
C LEU A 79 10.97 26.54 -0.97
N GLU A 80 11.27 26.39 -2.26
CA GLU A 80 12.62 26.12 -2.75
C GLU A 80 13.61 27.21 -2.33
N MET A 81 13.24 28.48 -2.51
CA MET A 81 14.09 29.61 -2.14
C MET A 81 14.43 29.65 -0.64
N LEU A 82 13.49 29.20 0.20
CA LEU A 82 13.64 29.07 1.65
C LEU A 82 14.40 27.79 2.05
N GLY A 83 14.86 26.97 1.11
CA GLY A 83 15.54 25.69 1.38
C GLY A 83 14.59 24.56 1.82
N ARG A 84 13.27 24.75 1.67
CA ARG A 84 12.23 23.79 2.05
C ARG A 84 11.84 22.89 0.87
N THR A 85 12.84 22.29 0.22
CA THR A 85 12.65 21.52 -1.02
C THR A 85 11.69 20.34 -0.85
N LYS A 86 11.71 19.65 0.30
CA LYS A 86 10.78 18.53 0.56
C LYS A 86 9.32 19.00 0.65
N ASP A 87 9.08 20.19 1.21
CA ASP A 87 7.74 20.77 1.23
C ASP A 87 7.29 21.18 -0.17
N ALA A 88 8.20 21.73 -0.99
CA ALA A 88 7.94 22.06 -2.38
C ALA A 88 7.54 20.82 -3.20
N MET A 89 8.31 19.74 -3.07
CA MET A 89 8.01 18.43 -3.67
C MET A 89 6.65 17.88 -3.22
N MET A 90 6.33 17.98 -1.93
CA MET A 90 5.03 17.54 -1.40
C MET A 90 3.86 18.34 -2.01
N MET A 91 4.02 19.64 -2.22
CA MET A 91 3.01 20.46 -2.91
C MET A 91 2.85 20.04 -4.36
N LEU A 92 3.94 19.86 -5.10
CA LEU A 92 3.92 19.37 -6.48
C LEU A 92 3.19 18.02 -6.57
N PHE A 93 3.50 17.09 -5.66
CA PHE A 93 2.85 15.79 -5.59
C PHE A 93 1.35 15.91 -5.32
N LYS A 94 0.97 16.58 -4.22
CA LYS A 94 -0.42 16.75 -3.79
C LYS A 94 -1.30 17.36 -4.87
N PHE A 95 -0.82 18.41 -5.52
CA PHE A 95 -1.59 19.10 -6.55
C PHE A 95 -1.49 18.42 -7.93
N GLY A 96 -0.39 17.71 -8.21
CA GLY A 96 -0.27 16.85 -9.39
C GLY A 96 -1.32 15.74 -9.38
N CYS A 97 -1.52 15.06 -8.26
CA CYS A 97 -2.53 14.00 -8.14
C CYS A 97 -3.97 14.49 -8.38
N ARG A 98 -4.26 15.78 -8.14
CA ARG A 98 -5.59 16.38 -8.35
C ARG A 98 -5.87 16.74 -9.80
N ASN A 99 -4.84 16.92 -10.63
CA ASN A 99 -4.98 17.31 -12.02
C ASN A 99 -4.24 16.32 -12.93
N PRO A 100 -4.94 15.31 -13.48
CA PRO A 100 -4.34 14.29 -14.33
C PRO A 100 -3.56 14.84 -15.52
N GLN A 101 -4.02 15.93 -16.14
CA GLN A 101 -3.39 16.53 -17.32
C GLN A 101 -1.97 17.06 -17.01
N ASN A 102 -1.77 17.58 -15.80
CA ASN A 102 -0.51 18.17 -15.37
C ASN A 102 0.26 17.28 -14.37
N CYS A 103 -0.26 16.07 -14.05
CA CYS A 103 0.31 15.16 -13.05
C CYS A 103 1.76 14.81 -13.43
N LEU A 104 1.98 14.39 -14.68
CA LEU A 104 3.31 14.04 -15.20
C LEU A 104 4.28 15.22 -15.20
N GLN A 105 3.86 16.39 -15.68
CA GLN A 105 4.72 17.57 -15.70
C GLN A 105 5.20 17.92 -14.28
N ARG A 106 4.30 17.90 -13.30
CA ARG A 106 4.62 18.20 -11.90
C ARG A 106 5.50 17.15 -11.24
N PHE A 107 5.30 15.87 -11.56
CA PHE A 107 6.18 14.81 -11.08
C PHE A 107 7.58 14.90 -11.67
N ASN A 108 7.72 15.31 -12.94
CA ASN A 108 9.04 15.59 -13.53
C ASN A 108 9.74 16.75 -12.83
N VAL A 109 9.02 17.82 -12.48
CA VAL A 109 9.60 18.91 -11.65
C VAL A 109 10.03 18.36 -10.29
N CYS A 110 9.19 17.55 -9.64
CA CYS A 110 9.53 16.88 -8.38
C CYS A 110 10.82 16.06 -8.48
N ALA A 111 11.00 15.31 -9.58
CA ALA A 111 12.20 14.50 -9.81
C ALA A 111 13.47 15.36 -9.95
N ASN A 112 13.36 16.54 -10.56
CA ASN A 112 14.48 17.48 -10.67
C ASN A 112 14.84 18.14 -9.32
N LEU A 113 13.87 18.28 -8.42
CA LEU A 113 14.07 18.83 -7.07
C LEU A 113 14.58 17.80 -6.06
N ALA A 114 14.35 16.52 -6.31
CA ALA A 114 14.82 15.46 -5.44
C ALA A 114 16.35 15.46 -5.43
N ASP A 115 16.95 15.50 -4.24
CA ASP A 115 18.40 15.48 -4.08
C ASP A 115 18.89 14.06 -3.75
N ASP A 116 18.24 13.42 -2.78
CA ASP A 116 18.58 12.08 -2.35
C ASP A 116 18.11 10.98 -3.33
N GLN A 117 18.86 9.88 -3.36
CA GLN A 117 18.64 8.76 -4.28
C GLN A 117 17.30 8.06 -4.04
N TYR A 118 16.83 8.05 -2.79
CA TYR A 118 15.59 7.39 -2.40
C TYR A 118 14.37 8.12 -2.97
N ASP A 119 14.30 9.44 -2.77
CA ASP A 119 13.23 10.29 -3.32
C ASP A 119 13.23 10.21 -4.86
N LYS A 120 14.41 10.25 -5.50
CA LYS A 120 14.55 10.07 -6.96
C LYS A 120 13.96 8.75 -7.44
N GLN A 121 14.26 7.65 -6.76
CA GLN A 121 13.76 6.33 -7.12
C GLN A 121 12.23 6.26 -7.02
N ILE A 122 11.65 6.76 -5.93
CA ILE A 122 10.20 6.76 -5.73
C ILE A 122 9.50 7.60 -6.79
N ILE A 123 9.99 8.82 -7.05
CA ILE A 123 9.37 9.71 -8.03
C ILE A 123 9.47 9.13 -9.44
N SER A 124 10.60 8.51 -9.79
CA SER A 124 10.76 7.82 -11.07
C SER A 124 9.76 6.68 -11.24
N GLN A 125 9.53 5.88 -10.20
CA GLN A 125 8.50 4.84 -10.22
C GLN A 125 7.09 5.42 -10.41
N LEU A 126 6.77 6.54 -9.74
CA LEU A 126 5.48 7.22 -9.91
C LEU A 126 5.30 7.78 -11.32
N ILE A 127 6.34 8.37 -11.90
CA ILE A 127 6.32 8.86 -13.30
C ILE A 127 6.06 7.70 -14.26
N ASN A 128 6.73 6.57 -14.09
CA ASN A 128 6.51 5.39 -14.92
C ASN A 128 5.08 4.86 -14.78
N LEU A 129 4.57 4.80 -13.54
CA LEU A 129 3.21 4.34 -13.26
C LEU A 129 2.15 5.19 -13.98
N VAL A 130 2.26 6.51 -13.88
CA VAL A 130 1.30 7.44 -14.51
C VAL A 130 1.50 7.52 -16.02
N GLY A 131 2.74 7.55 -16.49
CA GLY A 131 3.07 7.81 -17.89
C GLY A 131 2.99 6.58 -18.78
N LYS A 132 3.56 5.46 -18.36
CA LYS A 132 3.64 4.23 -19.17
C LYS A 132 2.37 3.40 -19.08
N TYR A 133 1.73 3.38 -17.91
CA TYR A 133 0.55 2.54 -17.65
C TYR A 133 -0.77 3.32 -17.64
N ASP A 134 -0.74 4.61 -18.00
CA ASP A 134 -1.90 5.54 -18.02
C ASP A 134 -2.72 5.47 -16.73
N MET A 135 -2.06 5.21 -15.59
CA MET A 135 -2.74 5.06 -14.33
C MET A 135 -3.22 6.43 -13.85
N LYS A 136 -4.54 6.58 -13.74
CA LYS A 136 -5.14 7.81 -13.24
C LYS A 136 -4.66 8.05 -11.80
N CYS A 137 -3.95 9.16 -11.59
CA CYS A 137 -3.48 9.60 -10.27
C CYS A 137 -4.63 9.66 -9.22
N THR A 138 -5.88 9.80 -9.67
CA THR A 138 -7.08 9.88 -8.82
C THR A 138 -7.59 8.53 -8.31
N GLN A 139 -7.15 7.41 -8.89
CA GLN A 139 -7.62 6.07 -8.51
C GLN A 139 -6.70 5.38 -7.49
N PHE A 140 -5.52 5.95 -7.19
CA PHE A 140 -4.52 5.43 -6.24
C PHE A 140 -4.36 3.90 -6.29
N ALA A 141 -4.41 3.32 -7.48
CA ALA A 141 -4.15 1.90 -7.64
C ALA A 141 -2.66 1.67 -7.37
N SER A 142 -2.39 0.79 -6.39
CA SER A 142 -1.03 0.42 -6.02
C SER A 142 -0.37 -0.41 -7.11
N VAL A 143 0.96 -0.54 -7.09
CA VAL A 143 1.65 -1.47 -8.01
C VAL A 143 1.17 -2.91 -7.83
N VAL A 144 0.81 -3.31 -6.62
CA VAL A 144 0.20 -4.63 -6.34
C VAL A 144 -1.13 -4.79 -7.08
N THR A 145 -1.94 -3.73 -7.12
CA THR A 145 -3.20 -3.70 -7.89
C THR A 145 -2.91 -3.85 -9.38
N LEU A 146 -1.93 -3.10 -9.92
CA LEU A 146 -1.53 -3.20 -11.33
C LEU A 146 -1.05 -4.61 -11.70
N VAL A 147 -0.25 -5.25 -10.85
CA VAL A 147 0.20 -6.64 -11.05
C VAL A 147 -0.99 -7.60 -11.02
N SER A 148 -1.91 -7.43 -10.06
CA SER A 148 -3.14 -8.23 -9.98
C SER A 148 -3.99 -8.08 -11.25
N ASP A 149 -4.21 -6.85 -11.73
CA ASP A 149 -5.02 -6.61 -12.94
C ASP A 149 -4.37 -7.24 -14.16
N LYS A 150 -3.05 -7.10 -14.30
CA LYS A 150 -2.30 -7.75 -15.39
C LYS A 150 -2.38 -9.28 -15.32
N CYS A 151 -2.35 -9.83 -14.10
CA CYS A 151 -2.54 -11.25 -13.86
C CYS A 151 -3.96 -11.70 -14.23
N LYS A 152 -4.99 -10.92 -13.93
CA LYS A 152 -6.39 -11.24 -14.32
C LYS A 152 -6.60 -11.25 -15.83
N GLU A 153 -5.95 -10.35 -16.57
CA GLU A 153 -6.07 -10.27 -18.03
C GLU A 153 -5.44 -11.47 -18.75
N HIS A 154 -4.21 -11.85 -18.38
CA HIS A 154 -3.42 -12.78 -19.18
C HIS A 154 -3.02 -14.06 -18.45
N GLN A 155 -3.15 -14.10 -17.12
CA GLN A 155 -2.69 -15.18 -16.24
C GLN A 155 -1.21 -15.59 -16.49
N ASN A 156 -0.41 -14.69 -17.06
CA ASN A 156 1.00 -14.91 -17.37
C ASN A 156 1.88 -14.44 -16.22
N ILE A 157 2.39 -15.40 -15.43
CA ILE A 157 3.25 -15.15 -14.27
C ILE A 157 4.54 -14.42 -14.64
N ASN A 158 5.13 -14.70 -15.82
CA ASN A 158 6.37 -14.06 -16.25
C ASN A 158 6.17 -12.56 -16.52
N SER A 159 5.07 -12.20 -17.18
CA SER A 159 4.72 -10.79 -17.40
C SER A 159 4.49 -10.07 -16.07
N CYS A 160 3.82 -10.72 -15.10
CA CYS A 160 3.63 -10.18 -13.76
C CYS A 160 4.96 -10.00 -13.01
N ARG A 161 5.89 -10.93 -13.16
CA ARG A 161 7.24 -10.87 -12.56
C ARG A 161 8.08 -9.75 -13.17
N MET A 162 8.05 -9.58 -14.49
CA MET A 162 8.75 -8.47 -15.15
C MET A 162 8.24 -7.12 -14.66
N LEU A 163 6.91 -6.98 -14.58
CA LEU A 163 6.27 -5.78 -14.04
C LEU A 163 6.65 -5.54 -12.56
N ALA A 164 6.59 -6.57 -11.72
CA ALA A 164 6.98 -6.45 -10.32
C ALA A 164 8.45 -6.01 -10.16
N ASN A 165 9.36 -6.57 -10.98
CA ASN A 165 10.78 -6.20 -10.98
C ASN A 165 11.00 -4.74 -11.38
N GLU A 166 10.26 -4.24 -12.39
CA GLU A 166 10.32 -2.84 -12.83
C GLU A 166 10.02 -1.85 -11.68
N PHE A 167 9.12 -2.24 -10.77
CA PHE A 167 8.72 -1.45 -9.62
C PHE A 167 9.38 -1.88 -8.30
N ASN A 168 10.40 -2.74 -8.35
CA ASN A 168 11.12 -3.25 -7.18
C ASN A 168 10.21 -3.90 -6.12
N LEU A 169 9.14 -4.59 -6.54
CA LEU A 169 8.32 -5.39 -5.63
C LEU A 169 9.15 -6.56 -5.10
N SER A 170 9.08 -6.78 -3.79
CA SER A 170 9.70 -7.96 -3.19
C SER A 170 9.05 -9.25 -3.68
N SER A 171 9.81 -10.36 -3.68
CA SER A 171 9.29 -11.68 -4.04
C SER A 171 8.07 -12.06 -3.19
N LYS A 172 8.08 -11.71 -1.89
CA LYS A 172 6.94 -11.91 -0.98
C LYS A 172 5.69 -11.15 -1.42
N GLN A 173 5.83 -9.89 -1.83
CA GLN A 173 4.70 -9.11 -2.33
C GLN A 173 4.16 -9.68 -3.64
N LEU A 174 5.03 -10.07 -4.56
CA LEU A 174 4.63 -10.70 -5.82
C LEU A 174 3.90 -12.03 -5.57
N GLU A 175 4.46 -12.90 -4.73
CA GLU A 175 3.85 -14.18 -4.37
C GLU A 175 2.48 -14.00 -3.71
N ALA A 176 2.36 -13.11 -2.72
CA ALA A 176 1.08 -12.81 -2.08
C ALA A 176 0.06 -12.29 -3.09
N THR A 177 0.48 -11.38 -3.98
CA THR A 177 -0.39 -10.80 -5.01
C THR A 177 -0.92 -11.88 -5.94
N LEU A 178 -0.04 -12.70 -6.52
CA LEU A 178 -0.44 -13.78 -7.42
C LEU A 178 -1.35 -14.80 -6.73
N LEU A 179 -1.03 -15.20 -5.50
CA LEU A 179 -1.83 -16.13 -4.72
C LEU A 179 -3.24 -15.60 -4.49
N ILE A 180 -3.36 -14.35 -4.06
CA ILE A 180 -4.64 -13.67 -3.85
C ILE A 180 -5.41 -13.59 -5.17
N THR A 181 -4.76 -13.16 -6.25
CA THR A 181 -5.41 -13.01 -7.56
C THR A 181 -5.92 -14.35 -8.09
N PHE A 182 -5.12 -15.42 -8.06
CA PHE A 182 -5.56 -16.74 -8.51
C PHE A 182 -6.66 -17.33 -7.61
N CYS A 183 -6.63 -17.08 -6.30
CA CYS A 183 -7.71 -17.45 -5.39
C CYS A 183 -9.02 -16.76 -5.76
N GLN A 184 -8.99 -15.44 -6.01
CA GLN A 184 -10.16 -14.66 -6.43
C GLN A 184 -10.72 -15.13 -7.79
N LEU A 185 -9.84 -15.58 -8.69
CA LEU A 185 -10.23 -16.19 -9.97
C LEU A 185 -10.67 -17.66 -9.85
N GLN A 186 -10.64 -18.24 -8.64
CA GLN A 186 -10.87 -19.67 -8.38
C GLN A 186 -9.97 -20.60 -9.23
N ASN A 187 -8.80 -20.13 -9.65
CA ASN A 187 -7.86 -20.90 -10.46
C ASN A 187 -6.97 -21.75 -9.54
N TRP A 188 -7.57 -22.79 -8.98
CA TRP A 188 -6.93 -23.68 -8.01
C TRP A 188 -5.66 -24.35 -8.55
N LEU A 189 -5.59 -24.61 -9.86
CA LEU A 189 -4.41 -25.20 -10.50
C LEU A 189 -3.17 -24.29 -10.35
N HIS A 190 -3.32 -22.99 -10.58
CA HIS A 190 -2.22 -22.05 -10.38
C HIS A 190 -1.93 -21.83 -8.90
N VAL A 191 -2.96 -21.80 -8.04
CA VAL A 191 -2.76 -21.74 -6.59
C VAL A 191 -1.91 -22.94 -6.14
N ASP A 192 -2.21 -24.15 -6.61
CA ASP A 192 -1.48 -25.38 -6.25
C ASP A 192 -0.04 -25.39 -6.76
N ASP A 193 0.21 -25.00 -8.01
CA ASP A 193 1.56 -24.93 -8.58
C ASP A 193 2.47 -23.99 -7.76
N MET A 194 1.91 -22.95 -7.12
CA MET A 194 2.67 -22.07 -6.23
C MET A 194 3.15 -22.74 -4.94
N PHE A 195 2.55 -23.84 -4.48
CA PHE A 195 3.03 -24.59 -3.30
C PHE A 195 4.10 -25.63 -3.65
N VAL A 196 4.23 -26.00 -4.93
CA VAL A 196 5.12 -27.05 -5.41
C VAL A 196 6.46 -26.46 -5.88
N ASN A 197 7.59 -26.90 -5.32
CA ASN A 197 8.89 -26.64 -5.96
C ASN A 197 9.13 -27.70 -7.04
N LYS A 198 9.13 -27.29 -8.31
CA LYS A 198 9.70 -28.13 -9.38
C LYS A 198 11.22 -28.07 -9.35
N ASN A 199 11.82 -28.62 -8.28
CA ASN A 199 13.26 -28.90 -8.26
C ASN A 199 13.48 -30.35 -8.69
N TRP A 200 14.12 -30.52 -9.85
CA TRP A 200 14.52 -31.77 -10.50
C TRP A 200 15.33 -32.76 -9.61
N LEU A 201 15.69 -32.41 -8.37
CA LEU A 201 16.49 -33.23 -7.45
C LEU A 201 15.78 -33.59 -6.13
N GLY A 202 14.46 -33.68 -6.12
CA GLY A 202 13.76 -34.61 -5.22
C GLY A 202 13.85 -34.32 -3.71
N LYS A 203 13.54 -33.09 -3.29
CA LYS A 203 13.06 -32.81 -1.93
C LYS A 203 11.96 -31.75 -1.97
N ASP A 204 10.74 -32.14 -1.61
CA ASP A 204 9.59 -31.25 -1.49
C ASP A 204 9.83 -30.20 -0.40
N LYS A 205 10.29 -29.03 -0.82
CA LYS A 205 10.24 -27.81 -0.01
C LYS A 205 9.13 -26.96 -0.60
N LEU A 206 8.28 -26.36 0.23
CA LEU A 206 7.29 -25.38 -0.24
C LEU A 206 7.99 -24.33 -1.12
N ALA A 207 7.43 -24.05 -2.30
CA ALA A 207 7.98 -23.04 -3.22
C ALA A 207 7.78 -21.60 -2.71
N LEU A 208 6.80 -21.40 -1.83
CA LEU A 208 6.49 -20.08 -1.27
C LEU A 208 7.55 -19.59 -0.29
N SER A 209 7.91 -18.32 -0.40
CA SER A 209 8.67 -17.59 0.61
C SER A 209 7.83 -17.18 1.82
N LEU A 210 6.50 -17.25 1.68
CA LEU A 210 5.53 -16.97 2.74
C LEU A 210 5.34 -18.17 3.68
N PRO A 211 5.26 -17.97 5.00
CA PRO A 211 4.92 -19.03 5.94
C PRO A 211 3.55 -19.63 5.62
N ILE A 212 3.45 -20.97 5.67
CA ILE A 212 2.24 -21.70 5.28
C ILE A 212 0.99 -21.25 6.05
N GLY A 213 1.08 -20.97 7.36
CA GLY A 213 -0.03 -20.47 8.15
C GLY A 213 -0.56 -19.12 7.66
N GLU A 214 0.33 -18.20 7.28
CA GLU A 214 -0.03 -16.91 6.68
C GLU A 214 -0.64 -17.07 5.29
N THR A 215 -0.11 -17.98 4.48
CA THR A 215 -0.67 -18.31 3.17
C THR A 215 -2.10 -18.83 3.27
N VAL A 216 -2.39 -19.74 4.21
CA VAL A 216 -3.76 -20.25 4.43
C VAL A 216 -4.70 -19.14 4.91
N LYS A 217 -4.23 -18.25 5.81
CA LYS A 217 -4.98 -17.07 6.22
C LYS A 217 -5.32 -16.21 5.00
N LEU A 218 -4.35 -15.89 4.13
CA LEU A 218 -4.57 -15.09 2.93
C LEU A 218 -5.64 -15.70 2.01
N LEU A 219 -5.57 -17.01 1.77
CA LEU A 219 -6.56 -17.73 0.96
C LEU A 219 -7.96 -17.63 1.57
N HIS A 220 -8.10 -17.86 2.88
CA HIS A 220 -9.39 -17.75 3.56
C HIS A 220 -10.00 -16.35 3.47
N HIS A 221 -9.23 -15.30 3.74
CA HIS A 221 -9.71 -13.91 3.65
C HIS A 221 -10.11 -13.51 2.22
N ASN A 222 -9.62 -14.22 1.20
CA ASN A 222 -9.93 -13.97 -0.20
C ASN A 222 -10.94 -14.98 -0.78
N GLY A 223 -11.73 -15.63 0.07
CA GLY A 223 -12.90 -16.41 -0.34
C GLY A 223 -12.63 -17.89 -0.64
N ALA A 224 -11.48 -18.43 -0.22
CA ALA A 224 -11.24 -19.86 -0.39
C ALA A 224 -12.19 -20.70 0.49
N PRO A 225 -12.89 -21.71 -0.08
CA PRO A 225 -13.78 -22.56 0.68
C PRO A 225 -13.00 -23.49 1.62
N SER A 226 -13.62 -23.90 2.72
CA SER A 226 -13.00 -24.77 3.72
C SER A 226 -12.53 -26.12 3.15
N SER A 227 -13.19 -26.64 2.12
CA SER A 227 -12.75 -27.82 1.36
C SER A 227 -11.39 -27.59 0.68
N SER A 228 -11.21 -26.44 0.02
CA SER A 228 -9.92 -26.05 -0.57
C SER A 228 -8.85 -25.82 0.48
N LEU A 229 -9.18 -25.17 1.61
CA LEU A 229 -8.23 -24.87 2.68
C LEU A 229 -7.68 -26.13 3.37
N THR A 230 -8.47 -27.20 3.41
CA THR A 230 -8.10 -28.47 4.05
C THR A 230 -6.77 -29.03 3.52
N ARG A 231 -6.52 -28.94 2.20
CA ARG A 231 -5.27 -29.45 1.61
C ARG A 231 -4.03 -28.66 2.05
N TYR A 232 -4.16 -27.35 2.19
CA TYR A 232 -3.06 -26.47 2.58
C TYR A 232 -2.81 -26.49 4.09
N LEU A 233 -3.87 -26.62 4.91
CA LEU A 233 -3.74 -26.82 6.36
C LEU A 233 -2.92 -28.07 6.69
N LYS A 234 -3.03 -29.16 5.90
CA LYS A 234 -2.23 -30.37 6.08
C LYS A 234 -0.72 -30.15 5.89
N LEU A 235 -0.31 -29.08 5.20
CA LEU A 235 1.09 -28.72 5.01
C LEU A 235 1.70 -28.02 6.25
N ILE A 236 0.86 -27.58 7.18
CA ILE A 236 1.31 -27.01 8.46
C ILE A 236 1.84 -28.14 9.35
N LYS A 237 3.12 -28.04 9.72
CA LYS A 237 3.81 -29.05 10.54
C LYS A 237 3.43 -28.95 12.01
N ASP A 238 3.27 -27.73 12.52
CA ASP A 238 2.83 -27.48 13.89
C ASP A 238 1.36 -27.92 14.04
N SER A 239 1.11 -28.90 14.91
CA SER A 239 -0.22 -29.46 15.10
C SER A 239 -1.18 -28.48 15.77
N ASP A 240 -0.68 -27.62 16.65
CA ASP A 240 -1.49 -26.69 17.42
C ASP A 240 -1.92 -25.52 16.53
N GLU A 241 -0.98 -24.95 15.76
CA GLU A 241 -1.29 -23.92 14.74
C GLU A 241 -2.29 -24.45 13.71
N ARG A 242 -2.07 -25.68 13.21
CA ARG A 242 -2.96 -26.31 12.24
C ARG A 242 -4.38 -26.48 12.79
N LEU A 243 -4.50 -26.95 14.03
CA LEU A 243 -5.81 -27.16 14.67
C LEU A 243 -6.51 -25.83 14.99
N GLU A 244 -5.77 -24.80 15.42
CA GLU A 244 -6.29 -23.47 15.67
C GLU A 244 -6.89 -22.87 14.39
N LEU A 245 -6.14 -22.88 13.29
CA LEU A 245 -6.62 -22.37 12.00
C LEU A 245 -7.78 -23.20 11.44
N ALA A 246 -7.74 -24.52 11.60
CA ALA A 246 -8.84 -25.39 11.18
C ALA A 246 -10.15 -25.06 11.91
N LYS A 247 -10.10 -24.80 13.21
CA LYS A 247 -11.25 -24.33 14.01
C LYS A 247 -11.73 -22.96 13.53
N LYS A 248 -10.79 -22.02 13.35
CA LYS A 248 -11.11 -20.66 12.90
C LYS A 248 -11.79 -20.62 11.53
N PHE A 249 -11.41 -21.52 10.62
CA PHE A 249 -11.90 -21.55 9.23
C PHE A 249 -12.95 -22.65 8.96
N ASN A 250 -13.51 -23.24 10.03
CA ASN A 250 -14.52 -24.32 9.94
C ASN A 250 -14.09 -25.50 9.04
N CYS A 251 -12.79 -25.83 9.03
CA CYS A 251 -12.26 -26.97 8.29
C CYS A 251 -12.48 -28.26 9.08
N HIS A 252 -13.74 -28.70 9.14
CA HIS A 252 -14.18 -29.77 10.04
C HIS A 252 -13.44 -31.10 9.86
N HIS A 253 -13.03 -31.45 8.64
CA HIS A 253 -12.27 -32.67 8.36
C HIS A 253 -10.94 -32.72 9.13
N ILE A 254 -10.20 -31.61 9.21
CA ILE A 254 -8.95 -31.54 9.98
C ILE A 254 -9.20 -31.72 11.48
N ILE A 255 -10.29 -31.16 11.99
CA ILE A 255 -10.66 -31.26 13.41
C ILE A 255 -11.04 -32.70 13.76
N ILE A 256 -11.79 -33.37 12.87
CA ILE A 256 -12.15 -34.79 13.01
C ILE A 256 -10.91 -35.68 12.96
N ASP A 257 -10.00 -35.42 12.02
CA ASP A 257 -8.72 -36.12 11.90
C ASP A 257 -7.85 -35.95 13.16
N ASP A 258 -7.84 -34.75 13.76
CA ASP A 258 -7.13 -34.48 15.01
C ASP A 258 -7.66 -35.33 16.17
N PHE A 259 -8.99 -35.35 16.38
CA PHE A 259 -9.61 -36.21 17.41
C PHE A 259 -9.32 -37.69 17.17
N SER A 260 -9.38 -38.14 15.91
CA SER A 260 -9.06 -39.52 15.52
C SER A 260 -7.61 -39.87 15.85
N SER A 261 -6.66 -39.00 15.49
CA SER A 261 -5.23 -39.19 15.74
C SER A 261 -4.89 -39.24 17.24
N LYS A 262 -5.58 -38.43 18.04
CA LYS A 262 -5.46 -38.41 19.51
C LYS A 262 -6.24 -39.52 20.21
N LYS A 263 -6.96 -40.36 19.45
CA LYS A 263 -7.87 -41.41 19.95
C LYS A 263 -8.94 -40.87 20.91
N ASP A 264 -9.28 -39.58 20.81
CA ASP A 264 -10.29 -38.95 21.66
C ASP A 264 -11.70 -39.15 21.08
N ARG A 265 -12.17 -40.38 21.22
CA ARG A 265 -13.50 -40.79 20.75
C ARG A 265 -14.63 -40.01 21.44
N ARG A 266 -14.44 -39.63 22.71
CA ARG A 266 -15.44 -38.87 23.49
C ARG A 266 -15.54 -37.44 22.95
N GLY A 267 -14.41 -36.77 22.74
CA GLY A 267 -14.35 -35.46 22.11
C GLY A 267 -14.97 -35.46 20.72
N LEU A 268 -14.69 -36.48 19.90
CA LEU A 268 -15.29 -36.60 18.56
C LEU A 268 -16.82 -36.77 18.61
N LEU A 269 -17.36 -37.51 19.57
CA LEU A 269 -18.82 -37.64 19.76
C LEU A 269 -19.46 -36.29 20.11
N VAL A 270 -18.86 -35.55 21.03
CA VAL A 270 -19.33 -34.21 21.41
C VAL A 270 -19.24 -33.27 20.21
N TYR A 271 -18.12 -33.26 19.50
CA TYR A 271 -17.93 -32.39 18.34
C TYR A 271 -18.92 -32.72 17.21
N LYS A 272 -19.14 -34.00 16.89
CA LYS A 272 -20.15 -34.43 15.92
C LYS A 272 -21.55 -33.92 16.28
N SER A 273 -21.90 -33.84 17.57
CA SER A 273 -23.21 -33.31 18.00
C SER A 273 -23.38 -31.81 17.72
N MET A 274 -22.28 -31.08 17.57
CA MET A 274 -22.25 -29.65 17.22
C MET A 274 -22.28 -29.42 15.70
N LEU A 275 -21.98 -30.44 14.89
CA LEU A 275 -22.06 -30.34 13.44
C LEU A 275 -23.52 -30.37 12.98
N GLN A 276 -23.83 -29.60 11.94
CA GLN A 276 -25.14 -29.62 11.31
C GLN A 276 -25.42 -31.03 10.75
N LYS A 277 -26.60 -31.58 11.05
CA LYS A 277 -27.00 -32.90 10.55
C LYS A 277 -27.03 -32.89 9.02
N GLN A 278 -26.69 -34.03 8.41
CA GLN A 278 -26.68 -34.24 6.95
C GLN A 278 -25.60 -33.46 6.17
N THR A 279 -24.67 -32.78 6.84
CA THR A 279 -23.48 -32.26 6.16
C THR A 279 -22.45 -33.37 5.90
N GLU A 280 -21.58 -33.17 4.92
CA GLU A 280 -20.46 -34.06 4.63
C GLU A 280 -19.60 -34.31 5.89
N SER A 281 -19.30 -33.25 6.66
CA SER A 281 -18.53 -33.33 7.90
C SER A 281 -19.21 -34.19 8.99
N TYR A 282 -20.53 -34.16 9.08
CA TYR A 282 -21.29 -35.00 10.02
C TYR A 282 -21.17 -36.48 9.65
N PHE A 283 -21.30 -36.81 8.36
CA PHE A 283 -21.13 -38.18 7.87
C PHE A 283 -19.69 -38.66 8.01
N TYR A 284 -18.71 -37.78 7.75
CA TYR A 284 -17.30 -38.09 7.95
C TYR A 284 -17.00 -38.46 9.41
N ALA A 285 -17.46 -37.64 10.37
CA ALA A 285 -17.31 -37.94 11.79
C ALA A 285 -17.99 -39.26 12.18
N ASP A 286 -19.17 -39.57 11.62
CA ASP A 286 -19.87 -40.83 11.86
C ASP A 286 -19.08 -42.05 11.36
N THR A 287 -18.51 -41.94 10.16
CA THR A 287 -17.66 -43.00 9.57
C THR A 287 -16.43 -43.26 10.44
N ILE A 288 -15.72 -42.21 10.87
CA ILE A 288 -14.56 -42.35 11.75
C ILE A 288 -14.93 -42.98 13.10
N LEU A 289 -16.09 -42.60 13.68
CA LEU A 289 -16.59 -43.22 14.91
C LEU A 289 -16.99 -44.70 14.73
N LYS A 290 -17.48 -45.10 13.56
CA LYS A 290 -17.87 -46.50 13.28
C LYS A 290 -16.68 -47.41 12.97
N SER A 291 -15.56 -46.85 12.54
CA SER A 291 -14.35 -47.61 12.27
C SER A 291 -13.72 -48.16 13.56
N PRO A 292 -13.39 -49.47 13.65
CA PRO A 292 -12.57 -50.00 14.73
C PRO A 292 -11.18 -49.35 14.62
N VAL A 293 -10.70 -48.73 15.70
CA VAL A 293 -9.44 -47.94 15.70
C VAL A 293 -8.24 -48.86 15.40
N SER A 294 -7.92 -49.01 14.12
CA SER A 294 -6.66 -49.50 13.56
C SER A 294 -6.71 -49.29 12.05
N ILE A 295 -6.00 -48.29 11.54
CA ILE A 295 -5.16 -48.34 10.33
C ILE A 295 -4.49 -46.97 10.21
N ASN A 296 -3.22 -46.91 10.63
CA ASN A 296 -2.26 -46.06 9.94
C ASN A 296 -2.14 -46.61 8.52
N TYR A 297 -2.46 -45.83 7.50
CA TYR A 297 -1.52 -45.47 6.43
C TYR A 297 -2.20 -44.55 5.41
N PHE A 298 -1.51 -43.42 5.18
CA PHE A 298 -1.43 -42.64 3.96
C PHE A 298 -2.04 -43.31 2.72
N ILE A 299 -3.12 -42.75 2.19
CA ILE A 299 -3.42 -42.88 0.76
C ILE A 299 -2.94 -41.60 0.10
N SER A 300 -1.72 -41.69 -0.44
CA SER A 300 -1.35 -41.02 -1.68
C SER A 300 -2.49 -41.21 -2.68
N HIS A 301 -3.34 -40.20 -2.85
CA HIS A 301 -4.08 -40.09 -4.10
C HIS A 301 -3.11 -39.48 -5.09
N ASP A 302 -2.47 -40.39 -5.83
CA ASP A 302 -1.96 -40.11 -7.16
C ASP A 302 -2.98 -39.26 -7.90
N PHE A 303 -2.60 -38.03 -8.26
CA PHE A 303 -3.23 -37.33 -9.35
C PHE A 303 -2.84 -38.07 -10.63
N GLN A 304 -3.72 -38.94 -11.10
CA GLN A 304 -3.79 -39.31 -12.50
C GLN A 304 -4.76 -38.35 -13.20
N TYR A 305 -4.18 -37.61 -14.16
CA TYR A 305 -4.72 -36.69 -15.16
C TYR A 305 -5.11 -35.29 -14.71
#